data_AF-A0A7X7PJN5-F1
#
_entry.id   AF-A0A7X7PJN5-F1
#
_cell.length_a   1.000
_cell.length_b   1.000
_cell.length_c   1.000
_cell.angle_alpha   90.00
_cell.angle_beta   90.00
_cell.angle_gamma   90.00
#
_symmetry.space_group_name_H-M   'P 1'
#
loop_
_entity.id
_entity.type
_entity.pdbx_description
1 polymer ?
#
loop_
_entity_poly.entity_id
_entity_poly.type
_entity_poly.pdbx_seq_one_letter_code
_entity_poly.pdbx_strand_id
1 'polypeptide(L)' 'MLTSLLTLFVVGLLALVAVGVVLALIGAVLGIAFGLAGFLLFKVAPIVLVGYVVMRFLTPKHKRLSVEDRRWLES' A
#
# COMPACT_ATOMS: atom_id res chain seq x y z
N MET A 1 38.70 -5.91 -36.15
CA MET A 1 37.25 -6.15 -36.31
C MET A 1 36.68 -7.05 -35.21
N LEU A 2 37.29 -8.21 -34.92
CA LEU A 2 36.85 -9.09 -33.83
C LEU A 2 36.84 -8.40 -32.45
N THR A 3 37.87 -7.59 -32.16
CA THR A 3 37.96 -6.80 -30.92
C THR A 3 36.79 -5.84 -30.76
N SER A 4 36.42 -5.11 -31.81
CA SER A 4 35.28 -4.18 -31.78
C SER A 4 33.94 -4.90 -31.59
N LEU A 5 33.77 -6.08 -32.18
CA LEU A 5 32.60 -6.93 -31.99
C LEU A 5 32.50 -7.42 -30.54
N LEU A 6 33.61 -7.89 -29.96
CA LEU A 6 33.66 -8.33 -28.57
C LEU A 6 33.39 -7.17 -27.59
N THR A 7 33.90 -5.97 -27.86
CA THR A 7 33.60 -4.80 -27.01
C THR A 7 32.11 -4.43 -27.06
N LEU A 8 31.49 -4.43 -28.24
CA LEU A 8 30.06 -4.14 -28.36
C LEU A 8 29.21 -5.21 -27.67
N PHE A 9 29.61 -6.48 -27.77
CA PHE A 9 28.96 -7.58 -27.08
C PHE A 9 29.03 -7.41 -25.56
N VAL A 10 30.22 -7.11 -25.02
CA VAL A 10 30.39 -6.88 -23.57
C VAL A 10 29.58 -5.67 -23.10
N VAL A 11 29.62 -4.57 -23.85
CA VAL A 11 28.84 -3.37 -23.51
C VAL A 11 27.34 -3.67 -23.54
N GLY A 12 26.85 -4.40 -24.55
CA GLY A 12 25.46 -4.81 -24.65
C GLY A 12 25.04 -5.74 -23.50
N LEU A 13 25.92 -6.67 -23.11
CA LEU A 13 25.67 -7.57 -21.98
C LEU A 13 25.58 -6.80 -20.66
N LEU A 14 26.50 -5.86 -20.42
CA LEU A 14 26.47 -5.00 -19.24
C LEU A 14 25.22 -4.13 -19.20
N ALA A 15 24.81 -3.56 -20.34
CA ALA A 15 23.59 -2.79 -20.45
C ALA A 15 22.36 -3.64 -20.12
N LEU A 16 22.29 -4.87 -20.63
CA LEU A 16 21.20 -5.81 -20.34
C LEU A 16 21.11 -6.13 -18.85
N VAL A 17 22.26 -6.42 -18.21
CA VAL A 17 22.32 -6.67 -16.76
C VAL A 17 21.87 -5.43 -15.99
N ALA A 18 22.35 -4.23 -16.35
CA ALA A 18 21.97 -2.99 -15.70
C ALA A 18 20.45 -2.74 -15.77
N VAL A 19 19.86 -2.89 -16.97
CA VAL A 19 18.40 -2.76 -17.16
C VAL A 19 17.65 -3.81 -16.34
N GLY A 20 18.14 -5.06 -16.32
CA GLY A 20 17.55 -6.13 -15.53
C GLY A 20 17.53 -5.81 -14.03
N VAL A 21 18.62 -5.28 -13.49
CA VAL A 21 18.72 -4.85 -12.09
C VAL A 21 17.74 -3.71 -11.80
N VAL A 22 17.70 -2.69 -12.66
CA VAL A 22 16.77 -1.56 -12.49
C VAL A 22 15.32 -2.04 -12.50
N LEU A 23 14.96 -2.91 -13.45
CA LEU A 23 13.60 -3.42 -13.55
C LEU A 23 13.22 -4.32 -12.36
N ALA A 24 14.16 -5.11 -11.85
CA ALA A 24 13.96 -5.91 -10.64
C ALA A 24 13.69 -5.03 -9.42
N LEU A 25 14.42 -3.92 -9.26
CA LEU A 25 14.19 -2.97 -8.17
C LEU A 25 12.81 -2.30 -8.29
N ILE A 26 12.45 -1.85 -9.48
CA ILE A 26 11.11 -1.28 -9.74
C ILE A 26 10.02 -2.32 -9.42
N GLY A 27 10.20 -3.55 -9.90
CA GLY A 27 9.28 -4.66 -9.65
C GLY A 27 9.13 -4.97 -8.16
N ALA A 28 10.22 -4.94 -7.39
CA ALA A 28 10.19 -5.14 -5.95
C ALA A 28 9.39 -4.05 -5.24
N VAL A 29 9.65 -2.78 -5.55
CA VAL A 29 8.93 -1.64 -4.95
C VAL A 29 7.44 -1.70 -5.28
N LEU A 30 7.11 -1.90 -6.57
CA LEU A 30 5.72 -2.03 -7.00
C LEU A 30 5.04 -3.26 -6.37
N GLY A 31 5.74 -4.39 -6.29
CA GLY A 31 5.23 -5.61 -5.67
C GLY A 31 4.87 -5.42 -4.21
N ILE A 32 5.73 -4.74 -3.44
CA ILE A 32 5.43 -4.39 -2.04
C ILE A 32 4.22 -3.45 -1.96
N ALA A 33 4.20 -2.39 -2.78
CA ALA A 33 3.11 -1.41 -2.78
C ALA A 33 1.76 -2.04 -3.15
N PHE A 34 1.70 -2.78 -4.26
CA PHE A 34 0.47 -3.46 -4.70
C PHE A 34 0.07 -4.60 -3.77
N GLY A 35 1.03 -5.34 -3.22
CA GLY A 35 0.74 -6.39 -2.23
C GLY A 35 0.11 -5.82 -0.97
N LEU A 36 0.65 -4.71 -0.44
CA LEU A 36 0.11 -4.04 0.73
C LEU A 36 -1.25 -3.39 0.43
N ALA A 37 -1.37 -2.68 -0.69
CA ALA A 37 -2.63 -2.08 -1.11
C ALA A 37 -3.72 -3.13 -1.31
N GLY A 38 -3.39 -4.25 -1.97
CA GLY A 38 -4.30 -5.37 -2.16
C GLY A 38 -4.71 -6.01 -0.83
N PHE A 39 -3.77 -6.22 0.10
CA PHE A 39 -4.09 -6.72 1.43
C PHE A 39 -5.03 -5.78 2.20
N LEU A 40 -4.75 -4.47 2.18
CA LEU A 40 -5.59 -3.49 2.85
C LEU A 40 -6.99 -3.45 2.23
N LEU A 41 -7.09 -3.38 0.90
CA LEU A 41 -8.37 -3.21 0.21
C LEU A 41 -9.24 -4.48 0.20
N PHE A 42 -8.63 -5.65 0.07
CA PHE A 42 -9.40 -6.89 -0.09
C PHE A 42 -9.50 -7.73 1.18
N LYS A 43 -8.62 -7.53 2.17
CA LYS A 43 -8.66 -8.30 3.42
C LYS A 43 -9.04 -7.44 4.61
N VAL A 44 -8.44 -6.27 4.76
CA VAL A 44 -8.70 -5.41 5.92
C VAL A 44 -9.97 -4.58 5.74
N ALA A 45 -10.14 -3.93 4.58
CA ALA A 45 -11.26 -3.03 4.34
C ALA A 45 -12.62 -3.72 4.46
N PRO A 46 -12.85 -4.96 3.97
CA PRO A 46 -14.13 -5.63 4.18
C PRO A 46 -14.41 -5.92 5.65
N ILE A 47 -13.39 -6.31 6.44
CA ILE A 47 -13.55 -6.56 7.88
C ILE A 47 -13.91 -5.26 8.60
N VAL A 48 -13.19 -4.17 8.30
CA VAL A 48 -13.47 -2.84 8.88
C VAL A 48 -14.83 -2.33 8.44
N LEU A 49 -15.22 -2.53 7.18
CA LEU A 49 -16.54 -2.16 6.67
C LEU A 49 -17.65 -2.91 7.40
N VAL A 50 -17.51 -4.22 7.59
CA VAL A 50 -18.47 -5.02 8.37
C VAL A 50 -18.54 -4.52 9.81
N GLY A 51 -17.39 -4.28 10.46
CA GLY A 51 -17.35 -3.71 11.81
C GLY A 51 -18.05 -2.35 11.90
N TYR A 52 -17.81 -1.46 10.93
CA TYR A 52 -18.48 -0.17 10.82
C TYR A 52 -20.00 -0.34 10.64
N VAL A 53 -20.43 -1.20 9.73
CA VAL A 53 -21.85 -1.49 9.46
C VAL A 53 -22.53 -2.01 10.72
N VAL A 54 -21.95 -3.01 11.37
CA VAL A 54 -22.45 -3.59 12.63
C VAL A 54 -22.56 -2.49 13.69
N MET A 55 -21.50 -1.71 13.94
CA MET A 55 -21.53 -0.65 14.94
C MET A 55 -22.54 0.45 14.59
N ARG A 56 -22.69 0.79 13.31
CA ARG A 56 -23.68 1.76 12.82
C ARG A 56 -25.13 1.32 13.06
N PHE A 57 -25.40 0.01 12.97
CA PHE A 57 -26.73 -0.54 13.22
C PHE A 57 -27.00 -0.84 14.71
N LEU A 58 -25.99 -1.23 15.48
CA LEU A 58 -26.13 -1.53 16.91
C LEU A 58 -26.01 -0.30 17.82
N THR A 59 -25.36 0.78 17.37
CA THR A 59 -25.26 2.02 18.16
C THR A 59 -26.62 2.71 18.23
N PRO A 60 -27.19 2.91 19.44
CA PRO A 60 -28.40 3.71 19.60
C PRO A 60 -28.11 5.15 19.13
N LYS A 61 -28.95 5.70 18.26
CA LYS A 61 -28.83 7.07 17.69
C LYS A 61 -28.82 8.20 18.72
N HIS A 62 -28.87 7.93 20.02
CA HIS A 62 -29.05 8.93 21.07
C HIS A 62 -28.04 8.72 22.21
N LYS A 63 -26.78 9.11 21.99
CA LYS A 63 -26.00 9.67 23.09
C LYS A 63 -26.34 11.16 23.17
N ARG A 64 -27.44 11.49 23.86
CA ARG A 64 -27.51 12.82 24.49
C ARG A 64 -26.32 12.84 25.45
N LEU A 65 -25.35 13.71 25.21
CA LEU A 65 -24.26 13.96 26.15
C LEU A 65 -24.87 14.02 27.55
N SER A 66 -24.33 13.22 28.47
CA SER A 66 -24.70 13.32 29.88
C SER A 66 -24.46 14.76 30.32
N VAL A 67 -25.27 15.27 31.26
CA VAL A 67 -25.14 16.65 31.76
C VAL A 67 -23.73 16.92 32.26
N GLU A 68 -23.02 15.88 32.73
CA GLU A 68 -21.64 15.96 33.18
C GLU A 68 -20.64 16.10 32.03
N ASP A 69 -20.87 15.44 30.89
CA ASP A 69 -20.03 15.57 29.69
C ASP A 69 -20.14 16.96 29.05
N ARG A 70 -21.31 17.60 29.14
CA ARG A 70 -21.48 19.00 28.70
C ARG A 70 -20.68 19.98 29.57
N ARG A 71 -20.69 19.78 30.89
CA ARG A 71 -19.97 20.65 31.83
C ARG A 71 -18.46 20.65 31.60
N TRP A 72 -17.91 19.53 31.13
CA TRP A 72 -16.48 19.37 30.84
C TRP A 72 -16.05 19.96 29.48
N LEU A 73 -16.99 20.12 28.54
CA LEU A 73 -16.72 20.71 27.21
C LEU A 73 -16.93 22.22 27.16
N GLU A 74 -17.71 22.76 28.10
CA GLU A 74 -17.95 24.21 28.27
C GLU A 74 -16.94 24.88 29.22
N SER A 75 -16.03 24.10 29.84
CA SER A 75 -14.90 24.56 30.65
C SER A 75 -13.61 24.62 29.85
#